data_AF-A0A2V8TG77-F1
#
_entry.id   AF-A0A2V8TG77-F1
#
_cell.length_a   1.000
_cell.length_b   1.000
_cell.length_c   1.000
_cell.angle_alpha   90.00
_cell.angle_beta   90.00
_cell.angle_gamma   90.00
#
_symmetry.space_group_name_H-M   'P 1'
#
loop_
_entity.id
_entity.type
_entity.pdbx_description
1 polymer ?
#
loop_
_entity_poly.entity_id
_entity_poly.type
_entity_poly.pdbx_seq_one_letter_code
_entity_poly.pdbx_strand_id
1 'polypeptide(L)' 'MPDGERLETKPLFKGRVVELSVDTVRLPNGQVCDLEMIHHPGAAAVVPVDD' A
#
# COMPACT_ATOMS: atom_id res chain seq x y z
N MET A 1 9.45 -2.27 -3.33
CA MET A 1 8.82 -3.57 -3.62
C MET A 1 9.76 -4.32 -4.55
N PRO A 2 10.06 -5.62 -4.32
CA PRO A 2 10.87 -6.39 -5.25
C PRO A 2 10.13 -6.43 -6.60
N ASP A 3 10.68 -5.76 -7.60
CA ASP A 3 10.47 -5.77 -9.06
C ASP A 3 9.06 -6.00 -9.67
N GLY A 4 7.99 -6.02 -8.88
CA GLY A 4 6.63 -6.21 -9.34
C GLY A 4 6.12 -4.98 -10.10
N GLU A 5 5.67 -5.18 -11.33
CA GLU A 5 5.09 -4.12 -12.16
C GLU A 5 3.61 -3.97 -11.85
N ARG A 6 3.19 -2.77 -11.47
CA ARG A 6 1.77 -2.45 -11.27
C ARG A 6 1.12 -2.16 -12.61
N LEU A 7 0.15 -2.99 -13.00
CA LEU A 7 -0.54 -2.92 -14.28
C LEU A 7 -1.77 -2.00 -14.21
N GLU A 8 -2.53 -2.09 -13.11
CA GLU A 8 -3.74 -1.30 -12.89
C GLU A 8 -3.91 -0.99 -11.40
N THR A 9 -4.57 0.13 -11.11
CA THR A 9 -5.05 0.48 -9.77
C THR A 9 -6.51 0.86 -9.82
N LYS A 10 -7.31 0.20 -9.01
CA LYS A 10 -8.73 0.49 -8.83
C LYS A 10 -8.99 1.04 -7.42
N PRO A 11 -9.28 2.34 -7.28
CA PRO A 11 -9.70 2.91 -6.00
C PRO A 11 -11.04 2.31 -5.57
N LEU A 12 -11.16 1.89 -4.31
CA LEU A 12 -12.40 1.33 -3.74
C LEU A 12 -13.00 2.21 -2.66
N PHE A 13 -12.17 2.86 -1.84
CA PHE A 13 -12.64 3.67 -0.72
C PHE A 13 -11.69 4.81 -0.42
N LYS A 14 -12.26 5.98 -0.10
CA LYS A 14 -11.53 7.16 0.35
C LYS A 14 -12.06 7.61 1.70
N GLY A 15 -11.34 7.26 2.75
CA GLY A 15 -11.65 7.64 4.12
C GLY A 15 -10.95 8.93 4.54
N ARG A 16 -11.17 9.31 5.80
CA ARG A 16 -10.52 10.49 6.39
C ARG A 16 -9.01 10.33 6.59
N VAL A 17 -8.56 9.10 6.87
CA VAL A 17 -7.16 8.80 7.23
C VAL A 17 -6.49 7.87 6.23
N VAL A 18 -7.25 6.95 5.62
CA VAL A 18 -6.73 5.94 4.70
C VAL A 18 -7.54 5.89 3.42
N GLU A 19 -6.87 5.48 2.35
CA GLU A 19 -7.48 5.13 1.07
C GLU A 19 -7.23 3.64 0.79
N LEU A 20 -8.19 2.96 0.17
CA LEU A 20 -8.08 1.55 -0.22
C LEU A 20 -8.14 1.46 -1.75
N SER A 21 -7.17 0.76 -2.34
CA SER A 21 -7.21 0.33 -3.73
C SER A 21 -7.00 -1.18 -3.87
N VAL A 22 -7.44 -1.73 -4.99
CA VAL A 22 -6.95 -3.03 -5.48
C VAL A 22 -6.00 -2.73 -6.62
N ASP A 23 -4.77 -3.21 -6.50
CA ASP A 23 -3.73 -3.09 -7.51
C ASP A 23 -3.54 -4.45 -8.19
N THR A 24 -3.66 -4.50 -9.52
CA THR A 24 -3.28 -5.68 -10.30
C THR A 24 -1.79 -5.58 -10.60
N VAL A 25 -1.03 -6.59 -10.18
CA VAL A 25 0.44 -6.58 -10.20
C VAL A 25 0.97 -7.81 -10.95
N ARG A 26 1.96 -7.60 -11.81
CA ARG A 26 2.81 -8.66 -12.34
C ARG A 26 3.98 -8.87 -11.39
N LEU A 27 4.05 -10.04 -10.76
CA LEU A 27 5.15 -10.42 -9.89
C LEU A 27 6.43 -10.69 -10.69
N PRO A 28 7.63 -10.68 -10.07
CA PRO A 28 8.90 -10.95 -10.76
C PRO A 28 8.96 -12.32 -11.45
N ASN A 29 8.14 -13.29 -11.02
CA ASN A 29 8.02 -14.60 -11.66
C ASN A 29 7.05 -14.63 -12.86
N GLY A 30 6.54 -13.46 -13.27
CA GLY A 30 5.62 -13.28 -14.40
C GLY A 30 4.14 -13.51 -14.08
N GLN A 31 3.79 -14.08 -12.92
CA GLN A 31 2.40 -14.28 -12.51
C GLN A 31 1.70 -12.95 -12.25
N VAL A 32 0.39 -12.89 -12.54
CA VAL A 32 -0.45 -11.72 -12.26
C VAL A 32 -1.37 -12.05 -11.10
N CYS A 33 -1.44 -11.14 -10.12
CA CYS A 33 -2.36 -11.23 -8.99
C CYS A 33 -2.88 -9.85 -8.59
N ASP A 34 -3.94 -9.85 -7.78
CA ASP A 34 -4.48 -8.66 -7.16
C ASP A 34 -3.93 -8.49 -5.74
N LEU A 35 -3.59 -7.25 -5.38
CA LEU A 35 -3.18 -6.85 -4.04
C LEU A 35 -4.13 -5.76 -3.51
N GLU A 36 -4.72 -5.99 -2.34
CA GLU A 36 -5.44 -4.94 -1.61
C GLU A 36 -4.44 -4.03 -0.90
N MET A 37 -4.45 -2.75 -1.25
CA MET A 37 -3.46 -1.78 -0.80
C MET A 37 -4.10 -0.68 0.06
N ILE A 38 -3.61 -0.55 1.29
CA ILE A 38 -3.96 0.56 2.19
C ILE A 38 -2.92 1.67 2.03
N HIS A 39 -3.36 2.83 1.58
CA HIS A 39 -2.55 4.03 1.48
C HIS A 39 -2.77 4.90 2.73
N HIS A 40 -1.71 5.07 3.53
CA HIS A 40 -1.72 5.91 4.73
C HIS A 40 -0.70 7.04 4.59
N PRO A 41 -0.94 8.24 5.15
CA PRO A 41 -0.08 9.41 5.00
C PRO A 41 1.26 9.33 5.76
N GLY A 42 1.62 8.15 6.27
CA GLY A 42 2.71 8.01 7.25
C GLY A 42 2.25 8.23 8.69
N ALA A 43 3.15 7.93 9.63
CA ALA A 43 3.02 8.27 11.04
C ALA A 43 4.44 8.38 11.63
N ALA A 44 4.55 9.01 12.80
CA ALA A 44 5.78 9.07 13.57
C ALA A 44 5.46 8.88 15.06
N ALA A 45 6.45 8.42 15.81
CA ALA A 45 6.39 8.31 17.25
C ALA A 45 7.70 8.83 17.85
N VAL A 46 7.65 9.25 19.11
CA VAL A 46 8.82 9.67 19.90
C VAL A 46 8.85 8.87 21.20
N VAL A 47 10.04 8.55 21.67
CA VAL A 47 10.25 7.92 22.98
C VAL A 47 10.62 9.02 23.97
N PRO A 48 9.74 9.39 24.91
CA PRO A 48 10.11 10.30 26.00
C PRO A 48 11.05 9.58 26.97
N VAL A 49 12.05 10.31 27.46
CA VAL A 49 12.99 9.82 28.47
C VAL A 49 12.71 10.58 29.76
N ASP A 50 12.62 9.82 30.86
CA ASP A 50 12.49 10.34 32.24
C ASP A 50 13.85 10.23 32.95
N ASP A 51 14.02 10.93 34.08
CA ASP A 51 15.27 10.96 34.85
C ASP A 51 15.63 9.61 35.50
#